data_AF-A0A1F6FLR2-F1
#
_entry.id   AF-A0A1F6FLR2-F1
#
_cell.length_a   1.000
_cell.length_b   1.000
_cell.length_c   1.000
_cell.angle_alpha   90.00
_cell.angle_beta   90.00
_cell.angle_gamma   90.00
#
_symmetry.space_group_name_H-M   'P 1'
#
loop_
_entity.id
_entity.type
_entity.pdbx_description
1 polymer ?
#
loop_
_entity_poly.entity_id
_entity_poly.type
_entity_poly.pdbx_seq_one_letter_code
_entity_poly.pdbx_strand_id
1 'polypeptide(L)'
;MQHPKEERTLVIVKPDGIQRSLIGEIIKRYERMGLKLVGLKLFIPTEAQVEEHYLLDSGWKEGVGKKAIASYEKKGLKPSTTDPIAAGEKVLAGLRKYLTAGPVVASVWQGAHAVEIIRKVTGGTEPLTSDVGTIRGDFVLDSYQMADTDSRAVRNLIHASGSVEEAKKEILHWFSEGELVNYRLVQEQILYDVDLDGILE
;
A
#
# COMPACT_ATOMS: atom_id res chain seq x y z
N MET A 1 3.83 -26.40 -2.12
CA MET A 1 3.64 -24.94 -1.90
C MET A 1 2.82 -24.40 -3.06
N GLN A 2 1.95 -23.43 -2.83
CA GLN A 2 1.22 -22.75 -3.91
C GLN A 2 2.24 -22.03 -4.81
N HIS A 3 2.07 -22.10 -6.13
CA HIS A 3 2.95 -21.41 -7.05
C HIS A 3 2.87 -19.89 -6.79
N PRO A 4 4.00 -19.14 -6.75
CA PRO A 4 3.98 -17.70 -6.47
C PRO A 4 3.09 -16.87 -7.40
N LYS A 5 2.73 -17.37 -8.59
CA LYS A 5 1.95 -16.64 -9.60
C LYS A 5 0.52 -16.33 -9.15
N GLU A 6 0.03 -17.08 -8.16
CA GLU A 6 -1.28 -16.90 -7.55
C GLU A 6 -1.25 -15.95 -6.35
N GLU A 7 -0.07 -15.45 -5.96
CA GLU A 7 0.06 -14.48 -4.86
C GLU A 7 -0.71 -13.20 -5.22
N ARG A 8 -1.47 -12.68 -4.24
CA ARG A 8 -2.24 -11.45 -4.36
C ARG A 8 -1.83 -10.45 -3.30
N THR A 9 -1.90 -9.17 -3.64
CA THR A 9 -1.67 -8.07 -2.71
C THR A 9 -2.69 -6.95 -2.90
N LEU A 10 -2.98 -6.22 -1.82
CA LEU A 10 -3.81 -5.04 -1.87
C LEU A 10 -2.94 -3.79 -2.06
N VAL A 11 -3.42 -2.90 -2.93
CA VAL A 11 -2.90 -1.55 -3.07
C VAL A 11 -4.05 -0.55 -2.97
N ILE A 12 -3.88 0.50 -2.15
CA ILE A 12 -4.84 1.61 -2.04
C ILE A 12 -4.14 2.91 -2.44
N VAL A 13 -4.62 3.54 -3.52
CA VAL A 13 -4.26 4.92 -3.85
C VAL A 13 -5.07 5.85 -2.94
N LYS A 14 -4.36 6.62 -2.13
CA LYS A 14 -4.90 7.55 -1.13
C LYS A 14 -5.43 8.83 -1.79
N PRO A 15 -6.18 9.67 -1.06
CA PRO A 15 -6.85 10.83 -1.66
C PRO A 15 -5.91 11.79 -2.39
N ASP A 16 -4.70 12.03 -1.87
CA ASP A 16 -3.68 12.85 -2.54
C ASP A 16 -3.22 12.30 -3.89
N GLY A 17 -3.14 10.97 -4.06
CA GLY A 17 -2.83 10.36 -5.36
C GLY A 17 -3.93 10.60 -6.39
N ILE A 18 -5.18 10.56 -5.96
CA ILE A 18 -6.34 10.81 -6.84
C ILE A 18 -6.45 12.29 -7.19
N GLN A 19 -6.36 13.18 -6.19
CA GLN A 19 -6.44 14.62 -6.40
C GLN A 19 -5.30 15.17 -7.27
N ARG A 20 -4.19 14.42 -7.38
CA ARG A 20 -3.06 14.75 -8.24
C ARG A 20 -3.07 14.02 -9.59
N SER A 21 -4.17 13.34 -9.93
CA SER A 21 -4.34 12.59 -11.19
C SER A 21 -3.30 11.49 -11.42
N LEU A 22 -2.87 10.80 -10.35
CA LEU A 22 -1.81 9.79 -10.41
C LEU A 22 -2.30 8.34 -10.51
N ILE A 23 -3.62 8.10 -10.56
CA ILE A 23 -4.19 6.74 -10.63
C ILE A 23 -3.58 5.95 -11.79
N GLY A 24 -3.62 6.51 -13.00
CA GLY A 24 -3.11 5.86 -14.21
C GLY A 24 -1.60 5.63 -14.17
N GLU A 25 -0.83 6.60 -13.66
CA GLU A 25 0.63 6.46 -13.51
C GLU A 25 0.97 5.32 -12.54
N ILE A 26 0.26 5.22 -11.42
CA ILE A 26 0.48 4.17 -10.41
C ILE A 26 0.12 2.79 -10.97
N ILE A 27 -1.06 2.63 -11.56
CA ILE A 27 -1.51 1.37 -12.18
C ILE A 27 -0.50 0.90 -13.22
N LYS A 28 -0.07 1.81 -14.09
CA LYS A 28 0.91 1.54 -15.15
C LYS A 28 2.26 1.04 -14.62
N ARG A 29 2.70 1.47 -13.43
CA ARG A 29 3.94 0.94 -12.80
C ARG A 29 3.83 -0.55 -12.51
N TYR A 30 2.66 -1.02 -12.09
CA TYR A 30 2.44 -2.43 -11.75
C TYR A 30 2.16 -3.28 -12.99
N GLU A 31 1.34 -2.79 -13.94
CA GLU A 31 1.05 -3.51 -15.19
C GLU A 31 2.31 -3.78 -16.00
N ARG A 32 3.22 -2.81 -16.08
CA ARG A 32 4.50 -2.94 -16.82
C ARG A 32 5.42 -4.02 -16.24
N MET A 33 5.19 -4.47 -15.01
CA MET A 33 5.94 -5.56 -14.39
C MET A 33 5.33 -6.94 -14.67
N GLY A 34 4.20 -7.00 -15.39
CA GLY A 34 3.47 -8.24 -15.65
C GLY A 34 2.46 -8.62 -14.57
N LEU A 35 2.19 -7.75 -13.59
CA LEU A 35 1.18 -8.00 -12.56
C LEU A 35 -0.23 -7.84 -13.15
N LYS A 36 -1.13 -8.75 -12.76
CA LYS A 36 -2.52 -8.81 -13.23
C LYS A 36 -3.44 -8.09 -12.24
N LEU A 37 -4.17 -7.08 -12.69
CA LEU A 37 -5.19 -6.40 -11.90
C LEU A 37 -6.46 -7.26 -11.84
N VAL A 38 -6.82 -7.79 -10.67
CA VAL A 38 -7.97 -8.70 -10.50
C VAL A 38 -9.15 -8.09 -9.73
N GLY A 39 -8.99 -6.89 -9.19
CA GLY A 39 -10.07 -6.13 -8.56
C GLY A 39 -9.71 -4.64 -8.50
N LEU A 40 -10.70 -3.76 -8.69
CA LEU A 40 -10.52 -2.30 -8.66
C LEU A 40 -11.82 -1.62 -8.27
N LYS A 41 -11.80 -0.70 -7.31
CA LYS A 41 -12.94 0.17 -7.00
C LYS A 41 -12.54 1.54 -6.47
N LEU A 42 -13.32 2.55 -6.86
CA LEU A 42 -13.23 3.94 -6.41
C LEU A 42 -14.38 4.22 -5.44
N PHE A 43 -14.08 4.68 -4.23
CA PHE A 43 -15.09 4.97 -3.21
C PHE A 43 -14.50 5.89 -2.13
N ILE A 44 -15.36 6.42 -1.25
CA ILE A 44 -14.93 7.17 -0.06
C ILE A 44 -15.06 6.22 1.13
N PRO A 45 -13.96 5.85 1.82
CA PRO A 45 -14.02 4.93 2.94
C PRO A 45 -14.61 5.60 4.17
N THR A 46 -15.32 4.84 5.00
CA THR A 46 -15.75 5.31 6.33
C THR A 46 -14.58 5.26 7.33
N GLU A 47 -14.66 6.03 8.41
CA GLU A 47 -13.64 5.99 9.46
C GLU A 47 -13.50 4.59 10.07
N ALA A 48 -14.61 3.86 10.22
CA ALA A 48 -14.63 2.49 10.74
C ALA A 48 -13.88 1.52 9.80
N GLN A 49 -14.09 1.63 8.48
CA GLN A 49 -13.36 0.81 7.50
C GLN A 49 -11.85 1.08 7.54
N VAL A 50 -11.45 2.34 7.69
CA VAL A 50 -10.02 2.70 7.80
C VAL A 50 -9.42 2.20 9.11
N GLU A 51 -10.16 2.33 10.22
CA GLU A 51 -9.70 1.85 11.52
C GLU A 51 -9.53 0.33 11.52
N GLU A 52 -10.54 -0.42 11.09
CA GLU A 52 -10.49 -1.87 11.02
C GLU A 52 -9.32 -2.36 10.16
N HIS A 53 -9.07 -1.73 9.00
CA HIS A 53 -7.95 -2.05 8.13
C HIS A 53 -6.60 -2.06 8.86
N TYR A 54 -6.32 -1.06 9.70
CA TYR A 54 -5.07 -0.97 10.46
C TYR A 54 -5.05 -1.85 11.72
N LEU A 55 -6.19 -2.41 12.13
CA LEU A 55 -6.32 -3.24 13.32
C LEU A 55 -6.51 -4.74 13.03
N LEU A 56 -6.44 -5.13 11.75
CA LEU A 56 -6.39 -6.55 11.32
C LEU A 56 -5.18 -7.31 11.91
N ASP A 57 -4.14 -6.58 12.29
CA ASP A 57 -3.03 -7.06 13.12
C ASP A 57 -3.06 -6.37 14.49
N SER A 58 -3.26 -7.15 15.54
CA SER A 58 -3.31 -6.66 16.92
C SER A 58 -1.98 -6.03 17.37
N GLY A 59 -0.85 -6.41 16.75
CA GLY A 59 0.47 -5.84 17.01
C GLY A 59 0.73 -4.51 16.30
N TRP A 60 -0.15 -4.07 15.39
CA TRP A 60 0.13 -2.93 14.52
C TRP A 60 0.30 -1.61 15.30
N LYS A 61 -0.60 -1.32 16.26
CA LYS A 61 -0.54 -0.09 17.09
C LYS A 61 0.78 0.00 17.84
N GLU A 62 1.19 -1.09 18.48
CA GLU A 62 2.45 -1.14 19.22
C GLU A 62 3.65 -0.97 18.28
N GLY A 63 3.64 -1.66 17.14
CA GLY A 63 4.72 -1.63 16.15
C GLY A 63 4.91 -0.24 15.54
N VAL A 64 3.83 0.42 15.12
CA VAL A 64 3.91 1.78 14.56
C VAL A 64 4.24 2.81 15.62
N GLY A 65 3.73 2.64 16.84
CA GLY A 65 4.05 3.50 17.98
C GLY A 65 5.52 3.47 18.36
N LYS A 66 6.13 2.29 18.45
CA LYS A 66 7.58 2.14 18.68
C LYS A 66 8.40 2.85 17.60
N LYS A 67 8.02 2.71 16.32
CA LYS A 67 8.68 3.38 15.19
C LYS A 67 8.53 4.90 15.28
N ALA A 68 7.35 5.40 15.64
CA ALA A 68 7.11 6.82 15.81
C ALA A 68 7.97 7.41 16.95
N ILE A 69 8.00 6.75 18.11
CA ILE A 69 8.83 7.16 19.26
C ILE A 69 10.31 7.20 18.87
N ALA A 70 10.83 6.11 18.29
CA ALA A 70 12.23 6.03 17.86
C ALA A 70 12.61 7.11 16.82
N SER A 71 11.67 7.47 15.93
CA SER A 71 11.87 8.55 14.95
C SER A 71 12.05 9.91 15.62
N TYR A 72 11.27 10.23 16.66
CA TYR A 72 11.42 11.47 17.42
C TYR A 72 12.75 11.52 18.19
N GLU A 73 13.10 10.42 18.87
CA GLU A 73 14.36 10.31 19.61
C GLU A 73 15.58 10.48 18.71
N LYS A 74 15.58 9.87 17.51
CA LYS A 74 16.66 10.01 16.53
C LYS A 74 16.83 11.46 16.05
N LYS A 75 15.76 12.26 16.05
CA LYS A 75 15.79 13.70 15.70
C LYS A 75 16.17 14.59 16.89
N GLY A 76 16.44 14.01 18.07
CA GLY A 76 16.67 14.78 19.30
C GLY A 76 15.42 15.48 19.85
N LEU A 77 14.23 15.07 19.38
CA LEU A 77 12.95 15.63 19.80
C LEU A 77 12.31 14.75 20.87
N LYS A 78 11.58 15.36 21.80
CA LYS A 78 10.82 14.62 22.81
C LYS A 78 9.52 14.11 22.19
N PRO A 79 9.24 12.80 22.17
CA PRO A 79 7.98 12.28 21.68
C PRO A 79 6.82 12.76 22.56
N SER A 80 5.66 12.91 21.95
CA SER A 80 4.45 13.36 22.66
C SER A 80 3.91 12.35 23.70
N THR A 81 4.41 11.12 23.67
CA THR A 81 4.18 10.06 24.65
C THR A 81 5.30 9.03 24.51
N THR A 82 5.64 8.33 25.59
CA THR A 82 6.56 7.18 25.59
C THR A 82 5.82 5.84 25.57
N ASP A 83 4.50 5.84 25.68
CA ASP A 83 3.67 4.65 25.53
C ASP A 83 3.47 4.35 24.02
N PRO A 84 3.96 3.20 23.52
CA PRO A 84 3.78 2.82 22.12
C PRO A 84 2.32 2.72 21.69
N ILE A 85 1.41 2.29 22.57
CA ILE A 85 0.00 2.15 22.18
C ILE A 85 -0.63 3.52 21.98
N ALA A 86 -0.42 4.46 22.93
CA ALA A 86 -0.86 5.84 22.77
C ALA A 86 -0.21 6.55 21.56
N ALA A 87 1.05 6.25 21.25
CA ALA A 87 1.70 6.76 20.03
C ALA A 87 1.06 6.20 18.76
N GLY A 88 0.77 4.89 18.75
CA GLY A 88 0.08 4.23 17.64
C GLY A 88 -1.33 4.76 17.41
N GLU A 89 -2.06 5.07 18.49
CA GLU A 89 -3.38 5.70 18.41
C GLU A 89 -3.34 7.06 17.72
N LYS A 90 -2.33 7.88 18.01
CA LYS A 90 -2.15 9.18 17.32
C LYS A 90 -1.88 9.00 15.82
N VAL A 91 -1.07 8.01 15.46
CA VAL A 91 -0.80 7.71 14.04
C VAL A 91 -2.08 7.24 13.35
N LEU A 92 -2.86 6.36 14.00
CA LEU A 92 -4.14 5.88 13.49
C LEU A 92 -5.13 7.02 13.27
N ALA A 93 -5.26 7.94 14.23
CA ALA A 93 -6.11 9.12 14.10
C ALA A 93 -5.71 10.00 12.89
N GLY A 94 -4.40 10.18 12.66
CA GLY A 94 -3.88 10.89 11.49
C GLY A 94 -4.21 10.17 10.17
N LEU A 95 -4.10 8.84 10.14
CA LEU A 95 -4.42 8.02 8.96
C LEU A 95 -5.92 8.01 8.67
N ARG A 96 -6.77 7.92 9.70
CA ARG A 96 -8.24 8.06 9.57
C ARG A 96 -8.58 9.37 8.87
N LYS A 97 -8.13 10.50 9.42
CA LYS A 97 -8.39 11.83 8.83
C LYS A 97 -7.89 11.94 7.39
N TYR A 98 -6.76 11.32 7.07
CA TYR A 98 -6.17 11.37 5.74
C TYR A 98 -6.95 10.53 4.72
N LEU A 99 -7.27 9.27 5.03
CA LEU A 99 -7.95 8.35 4.12
C LEU A 99 -9.44 8.70 3.92
N THR A 100 -10.08 9.32 4.91
CA THR A 100 -11.48 9.75 4.79
C THR A 100 -11.66 11.17 4.24
N ALA A 101 -10.56 11.90 3.97
CA ALA A 101 -10.62 13.26 3.42
C ALA A 101 -11.11 13.32 1.96
N GLY A 102 -11.20 12.20 1.26
CA GLY A 102 -11.61 12.13 -0.13
C GLY A 102 -11.73 10.70 -0.63
N PRO A 103 -11.95 10.51 -1.94
CA PRO A 103 -12.03 9.17 -2.51
C PRO A 103 -10.67 8.46 -2.43
N VAL A 104 -10.72 7.13 -2.43
CA VAL A 104 -9.58 6.21 -2.56
C VAL A 104 -9.85 5.25 -3.70
N VAL A 105 -8.77 4.69 -4.28
CA VAL A 105 -8.86 3.58 -5.24
C VAL A 105 -8.21 2.37 -4.59
N ALA A 106 -9.02 1.38 -4.21
CA ALA A 106 -8.51 0.08 -3.79
C ALA A 106 -8.36 -0.82 -5.02
N SER A 107 -7.28 -1.59 -5.07
CA SER A 107 -6.96 -2.51 -6.16
C SER A 107 -6.31 -3.78 -5.63
N VAL A 108 -6.61 -4.91 -6.27
CA VAL A 108 -6.00 -6.21 -5.96
C VAL A 108 -5.17 -6.66 -7.15
N TRP A 109 -3.90 -6.93 -6.90
CA TRP A 109 -2.92 -7.33 -7.91
C TRP A 109 -2.49 -8.77 -7.68
N GLN A 110 -2.44 -9.56 -8.74
CA GLN A 110 -2.01 -10.97 -8.74
C GLN A 110 -0.73 -11.15 -9.58
N GLY A 111 0.20 -11.95 -9.08
CA GLY A 111 1.40 -12.37 -9.83
C GLY A 111 2.51 -12.89 -8.93
N ALA A 112 3.58 -13.40 -9.54
CA ALA A 112 4.72 -13.96 -8.80
C ALA A 112 5.33 -12.94 -7.85
N HIS A 113 5.33 -13.26 -6.54
CA HIS A 113 5.89 -12.40 -5.49
C HIS A 113 5.26 -10.99 -5.46
N ALA A 114 3.95 -10.89 -5.77
CA ALA A 114 3.23 -9.63 -5.92
C ALA A 114 3.44 -8.66 -4.74
N VAL A 115 3.41 -9.14 -3.50
CA VAL A 115 3.63 -8.31 -2.30
C VAL A 115 5.02 -7.67 -2.32
N GLU A 116 6.06 -8.48 -2.52
CA GLU A 116 7.44 -8.00 -2.48
C GLU A 116 7.74 -7.04 -3.64
N ILE A 117 7.33 -7.39 -4.86
CA ILE A 117 7.55 -6.58 -6.06
C ILE A 117 6.83 -5.24 -5.93
N ILE A 118 5.55 -5.23 -5.51
CA ILE A 118 4.79 -3.98 -5.35
C ILE A 118 5.43 -3.09 -4.29
N ARG A 119 5.86 -3.65 -3.16
CA ARG A 119 6.54 -2.85 -2.11
C ARG A 119 7.84 -2.24 -2.63
N LYS A 120 8.63 -3.01 -3.38
CA LYS A 120 9.88 -2.54 -4.01
C LYS A 120 9.63 -1.37 -4.96
N VAL A 121 8.64 -1.48 -5.85
CA VAL A 121 8.28 -0.41 -6.81
C VAL A 121 7.64 0.79 -6.11
N THR A 122 6.89 0.58 -5.03
CA THR A 122 6.23 1.65 -4.27
C THR A 122 7.23 2.54 -3.54
N GLY A 123 8.32 1.97 -3.01
CA GLY A 123 9.32 2.69 -2.23
C GLY A 123 9.04 2.71 -0.73
N GLY A 124 10.00 3.23 0.04
CA GLY A 124 9.92 3.31 1.51
C GLY A 124 8.76 4.18 2.00
N THR A 125 8.39 4.08 3.29
CA THR A 125 7.21 4.83 3.82
C THR A 125 7.36 6.35 3.68
N GLU A 126 8.57 6.87 3.87
CA GLU A 126 8.90 8.28 3.72
C GLU A 126 9.35 8.58 2.29
N PRO A 127 8.70 9.52 1.58
CA PRO A 127 9.11 9.86 0.22
C PRO A 127 10.48 10.50 0.11
N LEU A 128 10.86 11.41 1.02
CA LEU A 128 12.16 12.07 1.04
C LEU A 128 13.36 11.10 0.97
N THR A 129 13.22 9.91 1.58
CA THR A 129 14.27 8.89 1.64
C THR A 129 14.01 7.71 0.69
N SER A 130 12.97 7.78 -0.13
CA SER A 130 12.67 6.76 -1.14
C SER A 130 13.54 6.97 -2.39
N ASP A 131 14.04 5.86 -2.95
CA ASP A 131 14.91 5.91 -4.12
C ASP A 131 14.20 6.45 -5.37
N VAL A 132 14.97 7.11 -6.24
CA VAL A 132 14.54 7.52 -7.58
C VAL A 132 14.10 6.30 -8.39
N GLY A 133 13.00 6.42 -9.11
CA GLY A 133 12.35 5.33 -9.85
C GLY A 133 11.25 4.60 -9.07
N THR A 134 11.17 4.81 -7.75
CA THR A 134 10.02 4.34 -6.95
C THR A 134 8.84 5.31 -7.07
N ILE A 135 7.62 4.83 -6.85
CA ILE A 135 6.44 5.69 -6.91
C ILE A 135 6.53 6.86 -5.93
N ARG A 136 6.97 6.60 -4.70
CA ARG A 136 7.09 7.65 -3.68
C ARG A 136 8.22 8.62 -3.97
N GLY A 137 9.38 8.11 -4.43
CA GLY A 137 10.53 8.95 -4.80
C GLY A 137 10.27 9.83 -6.02
N ASP A 138 9.52 9.33 -7.01
CA ASP A 138 9.28 10.07 -8.25
C ASP A 138 8.18 11.14 -8.12
N PHE A 139 7.19 10.92 -7.26
CA PHE A 139 5.97 11.71 -7.26
C PHE A 139 5.70 12.49 -5.98
N VAL A 140 6.53 12.41 -4.93
CA VAL A 140 6.23 13.10 -3.68
C VAL A 140 7.48 13.71 -3.05
N LEU A 141 7.32 14.94 -2.57
CA LEU A 141 8.34 15.68 -1.83
C LEU A 141 8.09 15.67 -0.31
N ASP A 142 7.16 14.82 0.19
CA ASP A 142 6.78 14.79 1.61
C ASP A 142 7.83 14.08 2.46
N SER A 143 7.85 14.40 3.76
CA SER A 143 8.80 13.87 4.73
C SER A 143 8.15 13.71 6.09
N TYR A 144 8.75 12.92 6.98
CA TYR A 144 8.31 12.90 8.37
C TYR A 144 8.44 14.29 9.01
N GLN A 145 9.48 15.06 8.68
CA GLN A 145 9.65 16.41 9.22
C GLN A 145 8.49 17.34 8.87
N MET A 146 8.07 17.37 7.60
CA MET A 146 6.97 18.20 7.16
C MET A 146 5.64 17.71 7.74
N ALA A 147 5.42 16.40 7.78
CA ALA A 147 4.22 15.80 8.38
C ALA A 147 4.11 16.06 9.90
N ASP A 148 5.22 15.94 10.63
CA ASP A 148 5.32 16.22 12.07
C ASP A 148 5.03 17.71 12.36
N THR A 149 5.63 18.61 11.57
CA THR A 149 5.44 20.07 11.72
C THR A 149 3.97 20.47 11.51
N ASP A 150 3.32 19.85 10.54
CA ASP A 150 1.92 20.09 10.19
C ASP A 150 0.93 19.25 11.03
N SER A 151 1.41 18.42 11.95
CA SER A 151 0.60 17.50 12.78
C SER A 151 -0.36 16.63 11.96
N ARG A 152 0.14 16.00 10.89
CA ARG A 152 -0.64 15.13 9.97
C ARG A 152 0.13 13.86 9.62
N ALA A 153 -0.56 12.89 9.02
CA ALA A 153 0.10 11.74 8.41
C ALA A 153 0.96 12.17 7.21
N VAL A 154 2.03 11.41 6.94
CA VAL A 154 2.82 11.55 5.72
C VAL A 154 1.93 11.24 4.52
N ARG A 155 1.85 12.18 3.59
CA ARG A 155 1.16 12.01 2.32
C ARG A 155 2.10 11.31 1.36
N ASN A 156 1.97 10.00 1.27
CA ASN A 156 2.87 9.15 0.50
C ASN A 156 2.15 8.39 -0.62
N LEU A 157 1.02 8.93 -1.09
CA LEU A 157 0.18 8.47 -2.19
C LEU A 157 -0.52 7.12 -2.02
N ILE A 158 0.15 6.12 -1.43
CA ILE A 158 -0.21 4.71 -1.59
C ILE A 158 -0.04 3.94 -0.28
N HIS A 159 -0.99 3.05 0.00
CA HIS A 159 -0.82 1.88 0.86
C HIS A 159 -0.56 0.63 -0.01
N ALA A 160 0.33 -0.24 0.44
CA ALA A 160 0.54 -1.57 -0.14
C ALA A 160 0.77 -2.56 1.01
N SER A 161 0.15 -3.74 0.95
CA SER A 161 0.26 -4.76 1.99
C SER A 161 1.73 -5.09 2.30
N GLY A 162 2.07 -5.24 3.58
CA GLY A 162 3.44 -5.46 4.04
C GLY A 162 3.93 -6.90 3.94
N SER A 163 3.00 -7.87 3.95
CA SER A 163 3.28 -9.31 3.88
C SER A 163 2.14 -10.07 3.18
N VAL A 164 2.38 -11.33 2.80
CA VAL A 164 1.37 -12.21 2.18
C VAL A 164 0.19 -12.46 3.13
N GLU A 165 0.45 -12.63 4.43
CA GLU A 165 -0.63 -12.86 5.41
C GLU A 165 -1.46 -11.60 5.66
N GLU A 166 -0.81 -10.43 5.72
CA GLU A 166 -1.50 -9.14 5.80
C GLU A 166 -2.34 -8.90 4.53
N ALA A 167 -1.78 -9.14 3.35
CA ALA A 167 -2.50 -9.02 2.07
C ALA A 167 -3.78 -9.84 2.04
N LYS A 168 -3.76 -11.09 2.50
CA LYS A 168 -4.98 -11.94 2.56
C LYS A 168 -6.07 -11.30 3.42
N LYS A 169 -5.73 -10.82 4.62
CA LYS A 169 -6.69 -10.18 5.53
C LYS A 169 -7.21 -8.87 4.95
N GLU A 170 -6.32 -8.06 4.40
CA GLU A 170 -6.68 -6.77 3.80
C GLU A 170 -7.58 -6.94 2.57
N ILE A 171 -7.30 -7.91 1.70
CA ILE A 171 -8.16 -8.19 0.53
C ILE A 171 -9.56 -8.57 0.99
N LEU A 172 -9.69 -9.45 1.99
CA LEU A 172 -11.00 -9.85 2.54
C LEU A 172 -11.75 -8.69 3.18
N HIS A 173 -11.04 -7.74 3.81
CA HIS A 173 -11.63 -6.54 4.39
C HIS A 173 -12.20 -5.60 3.34
N TRP A 174 -11.48 -5.42 2.22
CA TRP A 174 -11.86 -4.44 1.21
C TRP A 174 -12.65 -5.02 0.04
N PHE A 175 -12.62 -6.33 -0.23
CA PHE A 175 -13.27 -6.95 -1.39
C PHE A 175 -14.00 -8.23 -1.00
N SER A 176 -15.23 -8.35 -1.46
CA SER A 176 -15.96 -9.63 -1.52
C SER A 176 -15.45 -10.49 -2.68
N GLU A 177 -15.67 -11.81 -2.61
CA GLU A 177 -15.24 -12.73 -3.66
C GLU A 177 -15.83 -12.38 -5.04
N GLY A 178 -17.07 -11.87 -5.09
CA GLY A 178 -17.73 -11.46 -6.32
C GLY A 178 -17.18 -10.17 -6.96
N GLU A 179 -16.37 -9.40 -6.23
CA GLU A 179 -15.67 -8.23 -6.76
C GLU A 179 -14.31 -8.57 -7.37
N LEU A 180 -13.85 -9.82 -7.25
CA LEU A 180 -12.60 -10.30 -7.83
C LEU A 180 -12.86 -11.06 -9.13
N VAL A 181 -12.17 -10.67 -10.20
CA VAL A 181 -12.35 -11.24 -11.53
C VAL A 181 -11.24 -12.21 -11.84
N ASN A 182 -11.60 -13.45 -12.20
CA ASN A 182 -10.65 -14.42 -12.72
C ASN A 182 -10.61 -14.35 -14.25
N TYR A 183 -9.43 -14.08 -14.80
CA TYR A 183 -9.21 -14.02 -16.24
C TYR A 183 -7.72 -14.28 -16.54
N ARG A 184 -7.41 -14.49 -17.83
CA ARG A 184 -6.05 -14.75 -18.33
C ARG A 184 -5.56 -13.54 -19.12
N LEU A 185 -4.33 -13.12 -18.85
CA LEU A 185 -3.56 -12.22 -19.71
C LEU A 185 -2.63 -13.03 -20.61
N VAL A 186 -2.43 -12.58 -21.85
CA VAL A 186 -1.52 -13.24 -22.82
C VAL A 186 -0.08 -13.28 -22.28
N GLN A 187 0.37 -12.24 -21.58
CA GLN A 187 1.70 -12.21 -20.97
C GLN A 187 1.93 -13.32 -19.93
N GLU A 188 0.88 -13.90 -19.35
CA GLU A 188 1.02 -15.03 -18.42
C GLU A 188 1.56 -16.28 -19.13
N GLN A 189 1.36 -16.42 -20.45
CA GLN A 189 2.01 -17.46 -21.25
C GLN A 189 3.52 -17.26 -21.24
N ILE A 190 3.97 -16.05 -21.55
CA ILE A 190 5.41 -15.77 -21.62
C ILE A 190 6.08 -15.86 -20.24
N LEU A 191 5.37 -15.46 -19.18
CA LEU A 191 5.95 -15.40 -17.82
C LEU A 191 5.88 -16.71 -17.06
N TYR A 192 4.87 -17.55 -17.30
CA TYR A 192 4.58 -18.71 -16.45
C TYR A 192 4.39 -20.03 -17.21
N ASP A 193 4.33 -20.03 -18.54
CA ASP A 193 4.36 -21.26 -19.32
C ASP A 193 5.76 -21.87 -19.26
N VAL A 194 5.83 -23.17 -19.03
CA VAL A 194 7.11 -23.88 -18.85
C VAL A 194 7.81 -24.07 -20.18
N ASP A 195 7.03 -24.35 -21.22
CA ASP A 195 7.54 -24.80 -22.52
C ASP A 195 7.61 -23.66 -23.54
N LEU A 196 7.03 -22.49 -23.22
CA LEU A 196 6.94 -21.32 -24.11
C LEU A 196 6.37 -21.69 -25.50
N ASP A 197 5.44 -22.64 -25.51
CA ASP A 197 4.82 -23.17 -26.72
C ASP A 197 4.04 -22.08 -27.48
N GLY A 198 4.03 -22.17 -28.80
CA GLY A 198 3.26 -21.26 -29.66
C GLY A 198 3.90 -19.88 -29.91
N ILE A 199 5.18 -19.66 -29.56
CA ILE A 199 5.90 -18.41 -29.92
C ILE A 199 6.17 -18.31 -31.43
N LEU A 200 6.39 -19.45 -32.10
CA LEU A 200 6.76 -19.53 -33.53
C LEU A 200 5.64 -20.08 -34.43
N GLU A 201 4.44 -20.27 -33.90
CA GLU A 201 3.24 -20.70 -34.64
C GLU A 201 2.46 -19.48 -35.17
#